data_AF-A0A8K0H292-F1
#
_entry.id   AF-A0A8K0H292-F1
#
_cell.length_a   1.000
_cell.length_b   1.000
_cell.length_c   1.000
_cell.angle_alpha   90.00
_cell.angle_beta   90.00
_cell.angle_gamma   90.00
#
_symmetry.space_group_name_H-M   'P 1'
#
loop_
_entity.id
_entity.type
_entity.pdbx_description
1 polymer ?
#
loop_
_entity_poly.entity_id
_entity_poly.type
_entity_poly.pdbx_seq_one_letter_code
_entity_poly.pdbx_strand_id
1 'polypeptide(L)'
;MRVSFITGYGVPKFSILFRPHGSCYLCRPICSSSTSALTTSQKPRTPLFLRPPTQSATLSDLQKWQNWAKNLASSVGSTFVDLDNGPDSTLLRRELKWLVEDVTEDGSISAEQQRNIRLRVSLEELYKLWKQRIEEKTISVYYNQGLREGLWADMGTGTGAIAIGIGMILRSYGRIIATDLSPGSWRGFQCAEAWSTGKLAGIVSNPPYIPSDHISGLQAEVGRHEPKMALDGGVNGMNDLLHLCKGAASMLKPGGFLAFETNGEKQCKHLVEYMETNAGGIFCDVNLVPDFAGVHRFVTAFHK
;
A
#
# COMPACT_ATOMS: atom_id res chain seq x y z
N MET A 1 -56.52 -5.33 -25.81
CA MET A 1 -55.46 -4.63 -26.57
C MET A 1 -54.17 -5.43 -26.37
N ARG A 2 -53.70 -6.22 -27.35
CA ARG A 2 -52.70 -5.85 -28.39
C ARG A 2 -51.34 -5.47 -27.74
N VAL A 3 -50.16 -6.05 -28.03
CA VAL A 3 -49.59 -6.90 -29.10
C VAL A 3 -48.30 -7.58 -28.57
N SER A 4 -47.95 -8.78 -29.06
CA SER A 4 -46.63 -9.43 -28.92
C SER A 4 -45.66 -9.02 -30.05
N PHE A 5 -44.36 -8.84 -29.80
CA PHE A 5 -43.29 -9.21 -30.75
C PHE A 5 -41.93 -9.42 -30.05
N ILE A 6 -41.20 -10.41 -30.57
CA ILE A 6 -39.85 -10.89 -30.22
C ILE A 6 -38.81 -10.13 -31.08
N THR A 7 -37.62 -9.83 -30.55
CA THR A 7 -36.30 -10.04 -31.19
C THR A 7 -35.18 -9.72 -30.21
N GLY A 8 -34.18 -10.60 -30.11
CA GLY A 8 -33.06 -10.50 -29.17
C GLY A 8 -31.81 -9.87 -29.76
N TYR A 9 -30.82 -9.64 -28.89
CA TYR A 9 -29.38 -9.65 -29.18
C TYR A 9 -28.64 -10.06 -27.90
N GLY A 10 -27.73 -11.01 -28.04
CA GLY A 10 -26.97 -11.60 -26.94
C GLY A 10 -25.87 -10.69 -26.40
N VAL A 11 -25.66 -10.75 -25.09
CA VAL A 11 -24.50 -10.20 -24.40
C VAL A 11 -23.64 -11.39 -23.94
N PRO A 12 -22.29 -11.37 -24.11
CA PRO A 12 -21.46 -12.54 -23.82
C PRO A 12 -21.50 -12.89 -22.33
N LYS A 13 -21.80 -14.15 -22.01
CA LYS A 13 -21.54 -14.74 -20.70
C LYS A 13 -20.02 -14.92 -20.55
N PHE A 14 -19.38 -14.10 -19.72
CA PHE A 14 -18.05 -14.43 -19.21
C PHE A 14 -18.18 -15.62 -18.27
N SER A 15 -17.69 -16.77 -18.72
CA SER A 15 -17.60 -17.99 -17.94
C SER A 15 -16.27 -17.97 -17.19
N ILE A 16 -16.25 -17.51 -15.94
CA ILE A 16 -15.11 -17.78 -15.06
C ILE A 16 -15.31 -19.18 -14.49
N LEU A 17 -14.66 -20.15 -15.14
CA LEU A 17 -14.51 -21.50 -14.63
C LEU A 17 -13.49 -21.49 -13.49
N PHE A 18 -13.95 -21.68 -12.25
CA PHE A 18 -13.14 -22.36 -11.24
C PHE A 18 -14.05 -23.26 -10.41
N ARG A 19 -13.94 -24.58 -10.65
CA ARG A 19 -14.44 -25.61 -9.72
C ARG A 19 -13.46 -25.71 -8.55
N PRO A 20 -13.91 -25.67 -7.29
CA PRO A 20 -13.11 -26.14 -6.17
C PRO A 20 -13.29 -27.65 -6.05
N HIS A 21 -12.21 -28.40 -5.87
CA HIS A 21 -12.16 -29.57 -4.99
C HIS A 21 -10.71 -30.01 -4.81
N GLY A 22 -10.32 -30.18 -3.55
CA GLY A 22 -8.96 -30.52 -3.16
C GLY A 22 -8.59 -31.97 -3.37
N SER A 23 -7.28 -32.23 -3.33
CA SER A 23 -6.65 -33.23 -2.48
C SER A 23 -5.13 -33.14 -2.71
N CYS A 24 -4.36 -33.41 -1.66
CA CYS A 24 -2.92 -33.59 -1.63
C CYS A 24 -2.40 -34.39 -2.83
N TYR A 25 -1.19 -34.08 -3.33
CA TYR A 25 -0.04 -35.00 -3.44
C TYR A 25 1.22 -34.23 -3.89
N LEU A 26 2.37 -34.72 -3.40
CA LEU A 26 3.74 -34.29 -3.61
C LEU A 26 4.11 -33.94 -5.07
N CYS A 27 4.90 -32.88 -5.27
CA CYS A 27 6.01 -32.88 -6.25
C CYS A 27 6.94 -31.66 -6.04
N ARG A 28 8.25 -31.94 -6.06
CA ARG A 28 9.37 -30.99 -5.93
C ARG A 28 9.38 -29.97 -7.09
N PRO A 29 9.92 -28.74 -6.91
CA PRO A 29 10.10 -27.82 -8.02
C PRO A 29 11.33 -28.23 -8.85
N ILE A 30 11.09 -28.50 -10.14
CA ILE A 30 12.12 -28.60 -11.17
C ILE A 30 12.42 -27.19 -11.65
N CYS A 31 13.68 -26.79 -11.49
CA CYS A 31 14.26 -25.61 -12.09
C CYS A 31 14.15 -25.69 -13.61
N SER A 32 13.52 -24.70 -14.25
CA SER A 32 13.71 -24.43 -15.67
C SER A 32 13.59 -22.93 -15.93
N SER A 33 14.76 -22.35 -16.19
CA SER A 33 14.99 -21.02 -16.71
C SER A 33 14.26 -20.83 -18.04
N SER A 34 13.36 -19.86 -18.10
CA SER A 34 12.99 -19.20 -19.35
C SER A 34 12.68 -17.73 -19.07
N THR A 35 13.68 -16.90 -19.36
CA THR A 35 13.68 -15.45 -19.24
C THR A 35 12.75 -14.87 -20.31
N SER A 36 11.47 -14.70 -20.01
CA SER A 36 10.62 -13.76 -20.75
C SER A 36 10.69 -12.42 -20.03
N ALA A 37 11.45 -11.49 -20.62
CA ALA A 37 11.59 -10.12 -20.15
C ALA A 37 10.21 -9.46 -20.01
N LEU A 38 9.73 -9.34 -18.77
CA LEU A 38 8.68 -8.40 -18.41
C LEU A 38 9.26 -7.00 -18.61
N THR A 39 8.67 -6.26 -19.54
CA THR A 39 8.92 -4.84 -19.75
C THR A 39 8.74 -4.13 -18.42
N THR A 40 9.86 -3.71 -17.83
CA THR A 40 9.86 -2.88 -16.64
C THR A 40 9.18 -1.57 -17.02
N SER A 41 7.98 -1.35 -16.48
CA SER A 41 7.33 -0.05 -16.51
C SER A 41 8.24 0.92 -15.73
N GLN A 42 9.15 1.58 -16.43
CA GLN A 42 10.02 2.58 -15.82
C GLN A 42 9.12 3.69 -15.28
N LYS A 43 9.00 3.78 -13.95
CA LYS A 43 8.35 4.92 -13.31
C LYS A 43 9.02 6.20 -13.85
N PRO A 44 8.26 7.14 -14.42
CA PRO A 44 8.83 8.33 -15.01
C PRO A 44 9.60 9.14 -13.95
N ARG A 45 10.83 9.54 -14.29
CA ARG A 45 11.78 10.19 -13.35
C ARG A 45 11.32 11.55 -12.81
N THR A 46 10.34 12.20 -13.44
CA THR A 46 9.85 13.52 -13.05
C THR A 46 8.36 13.46 -12.63
N PRO A 47 8.00 13.92 -11.41
CA PRO A 47 6.61 14.06 -10.97
C PRO A 47 5.75 14.84 -11.97
N LEU A 48 4.48 14.44 -12.11
CA LEU A 48 3.58 14.95 -13.16
C LEU A 48 3.44 16.48 -13.16
N PHE A 49 3.24 17.08 -11.98
CA PHE A 49 3.09 18.54 -11.82
C PHE A 49 4.35 19.33 -12.22
N LEU A 50 5.53 18.70 -12.24
CA LEU A 50 6.81 19.30 -12.62
C LEU A 50 7.14 19.15 -14.11
N ARG A 51 6.30 18.43 -14.89
CA ARG A 51 6.55 18.25 -16.33
C ARG A 51 6.15 19.50 -17.12
N PRO A 52 6.86 19.86 -18.19
CA PRO A 52 6.42 20.92 -19.08
C PRO A 52 5.13 20.52 -19.83
N PRO A 53 4.17 21.45 -20.05
CA PRO A 53 2.93 21.18 -20.76
C PRO A 53 3.17 21.11 -22.29
N THR A 54 3.69 19.98 -22.74
CA THR A 54 4.11 19.76 -24.15
C THR A 54 3.02 19.18 -25.03
N GLN A 55 1.95 18.64 -24.43
CA GLN A 55 0.86 17.98 -25.14
C GLN A 55 -0.32 18.93 -25.29
N SER A 56 -1.20 18.65 -26.24
CA SER A 56 -2.45 19.40 -26.41
C SER A 56 -3.62 18.46 -26.65
N ALA A 57 -4.78 18.85 -26.15
CA ALA A 57 -6.04 18.16 -26.39
C ALA A 57 -7.18 19.16 -26.46
N THR A 58 -8.29 18.75 -27.07
CA THR A 58 -9.50 19.56 -27.03
C THR A 58 -10.12 19.50 -25.63
N LEU A 59 -10.76 20.59 -25.20
CA LEU A 59 -11.55 20.59 -23.97
C LEU A 59 -12.59 19.46 -23.94
N SER A 60 -13.21 19.15 -25.09
CA SER A 60 -14.20 18.08 -25.21
C SER A 60 -13.60 16.70 -24.89
N ASP A 61 -12.40 16.40 -25.38
CA ASP A 61 -11.77 15.10 -25.15
C ASP A 61 -11.29 14.94 -23.71
N LEU A 62 -10.82 16.02 -23.08
CA LEU A 62 -10.51 16.02 -21.65
C LEU A 62 -11.78 15.81 -20.80
N GLN A 63 -12.91 16.44 -21.16
CA GLN A 63 -14.19 16.22 -20.48
C GLN A 63 -14.70 14.78 -20.64
N LYS A 64 -14.59 14.19 -21.83
CA LYS A 64 -14.90 12.76 -22.06
C LYS A 64 -14.05 11.87 -21.16
N TRP A 65 -12.74 12.13 -21.09
CA TRP A 65 -11.84 11.41 -20.21
C TRP A 65 -12.23 11.58 -18.73
N GLN A 66 -12.54 12.79 -18.26
CA GLN A 66 -12.96 13.03 -16.89
C GLN A 66 -14.25 12.28 -16.54
N ASN A 67 -15.23 12.26 -17.45
CA ASN A 67 -16.47 11.52 -17.25
C ASN A 67 -16.21 10.01 -17.19
N TRP A 68 -15.37 9.47 -18.09
CA TRP A 68 -14.91 8.08 -18.01
C TRP A 68 -14.22 7.78 -16.67
N ALA A 69 -13.30 8.65 -16.23
CA ALA A 69 -12.54 8.48 -14.99
C ALA A 69 -13.44 8.52 -13.75
N LYS A 70 -14.44 9.42 -13.72
CA LYS A 70 -15.49 9.48 -12.68
C LYS A 70 -16.35 8.21 -12.66
N ASN A 71 -16.71 7.70 -13.84
CA ASN A 71 -17.49 6.46 -13.96
C ASN A 71 -16.69 5.26 -13.47
N LEU A 72 -15.40 5.16 -13.83
CA LEU A 72 -14.51 4.10 -13.34
C LEU A 72 -14.35 4.17 -11.81
N ALA A 73 -14.13 5.35 -11.25
CA ALA A 73 -14.06 5.53 -9.80
C ALA A 73 -15.38 5.15 -9.10
N SER A 74 -16.51 5.46 -9.73
CA SER A 74 -17.82 5.11 -9.19
C SER A 74 -18.15 3.62 -9.35
N SER A 75 -17.67 2.97 -10.42
CA SER A 75 -17.86 1.54 -10.64
C SER A 75 -17.06 0.68 -9.67
N VAL A 76 -15.88 1.16 -9.23
CA VAL A 76 -15.15 0.54 -8.11
C VAL A 76 -15.99 0.57 -6.83
N GLY A 77 -16.81 1.60 -6.63
CA GLY A 77 -17.81 1.61 -5.56
C GLY A 77 -18.93 0.60 -5.81
N SER A 78 -19.66 0.72 -6.94
CA SER A 78 -20.91 -0.01 -7.18
C SER A 78 -20.76 -1.51 -7.45
N THR A 79 -19.64 -1.96 -8.02
CA THR A 79 -19.36 -3.41 -8.21
C THR A 79 -19.13 -4.12 -6.86
N PHE A 80 -18.93 -3.34 -5.80
CA PHE A 80 -18.74 -3.83 -4.44
C PHE A 80 -19.87 -3.39 -3.49
N VAL A 81 -20.95 -2.73 -3.94
CA VAL A 81 -22.05 -2.29 -3.04
C VAL A 81 -22.82 -3.46 -2.43
N ASP A 82 -22.74 -4.66 -3.01
CA ASP A 82 -23.34 -5.86 -2.39
C ASP A 82 -22.41 -6.59 -1.42
N LEU A 83 -21.15 -6.17 -1.24
CA LEU A 83 -20.24 -6.85 -0.31
C LEU A 83 -19.21 -5.99 0.42
N ASP A 84 -18.82 -4.79 -0.01
CA ASP A 84 -17.67 -4.10 0.58
C ASP A 84 -17.49 -2.64 0.09
N ASN A 85 -17.49 -1.66 0.99
CA ASN A 85 -17.09 -0.28 0.64
C ASN A 85 -15.58 -0.21 0.28
N GLY A 86 -15.26 -0.42 -1.01
CA GLY A 86 -13.97 -0.09 -1.63
C GLY A 86 -13.53 1.37 -1.39
N PRO A 87 -12.39 1.81 -1.96
CA PRO A 87 -11.89 3.17 -1.77
C PRO A 87 -13.04 4.17 -1.99
N ASP A 88 -13.37 4.95 -0.94
CA ASP A 88 -14.59 5.78 -0.95
C ASP A 88 -14.60 6.60 -2.23
N SER A 89 -15.70 6.49 -2.97
CA SER A 89 -15.94 7.25 -4.19
C SER A 89 -15.62 8.74 -4.01
N THR A 90 -15.76 9.30 -2.80
CA THR A 90 -15.37 10.69 -2.49
C THR A 90 -13.85 10.90 -2.52
N LEU A 91 -13.05 9.96 -2.02
CA LEU A 91 -11.58 10.02 -2.03
C LEU A 91 -11.05 9.89 -3.47
N LEU A 92 -11.57 8.92 -4.24
CA LEU A 92 -11.19 8.78 -5.64
C LEU A 92 -11.60 10.01 -6.47
N ARG A 93 -12.75 10.62 -6.18
CA ARG A 93 -13.16 11.89 -6.82
C ARG A 93 -12.23 13.05 -6.45
N ARG A 94 -11.77 13.13 -5.20
CA ARG A 94 -10.81 14.15 -4.76
C ARG A 94 -9.46 13.97 -5.45
N GLU A 95 -8.99 12.75 -5.59
CA GLU A 95 -7.74 12.46 -6.30
C GLU A 95 -7.84 12.67 -7.80
N LEU A 96 -8.99 12.36 -8.40
CA LEU A 96 -9.25 12.71 -9.79
C LEU A 96 -9.15 14.22 -10.01
N LYS A 97 -9.66 15.02 -9.05
CA LYS A 97 -9.54 16.48 -9.08
C LYS A 97 -8.07 16.91 -9.07
N TRP A 98 -7.27 16.41 -8.12
CA TRP A 98 -5.84 16.70 -8.06
C TRP A 98 -5.08 16.26 -9.31
N LEU A 99 -5.41 15.08 -9.86
CA LEU A 99 -4.79 14.61 -11.10
C LEU A 99 -5.10 15.53 -12.27
N VAL A 100 -6.33 16.04 -12.39
CA VAL A 100 -6.69 17.01 -13.43
C VAL A 100 -5.91 18.31 -13.24
N GLU A 101 -5.83 18.82 -12.01
CA GLU A 101 -5.07 20.03 -11.68
C GLU A 101 -3.59 19.88 -12.06
N ASP A 102 -2.98 18.74 -11.71
CA ASP A 102 -1.59 18.42 -12.06
C ASP A 102 -1.37 18.33 -13.57
N VAL A 103 -2.34 17.85 -14.35
CA VAL A 103 -2.20 17.66 -15.80
C VAL A 103 -2.35 18.97 -16.57
N THR A 104 -3.23 19.86 -16.11
CA THR A 104 -3.59 21.11 -16.81
C THR A 104 -2.69 22.28 -16.39
N GLU A 105 -2.25 23.08 -17.35
CA GLU A 105 -1.36 24.22 -17.07
C GLU A 105 -1.96 25.25 -16.10
N ASP A 106 -3.23 25.61 -16.28
CA ASP A 106 -3.89 26.74 -15.58
C ASP A 106 -4.70 26.33 -14.32
N GLY A 107 -4.64 25.06 -13.90
CA GLY A 107 -5.29 24.56 -12.67
C GLY A 107 -6.82 24.70 -12.60
N SER A 108 -7.48 25.22 -13.64
CA SER A 108 -8.92 25.43 -13.69
C SER A 108 -9.46 25.39 -15.12
N ILE A 109 -10.60 24.71 -15.31
CA ILE A 109 -11.29 24.60 -16.59
C ILE A 109 -12.46 25.59 -16.58
N SER A 110 -12.30 26.74 -17.22
CA SER A 110 -13.39 27.70 -17.42
C SER A 110 -14.33 27.22 -18.54
N ALA A 111 -15.63 27.34 -18.33
CA ALA A 111 -16.68 26.66 -19.11
C ALA A 111 -16.98 27.26 -20.50
N GLU A 112 -16.24 28.27 -20.96
CA GLU A 112 -16.56 28.97 -22.19
C GLU A 112 -15.41 28.89 -23.19
N GLN A 113 -15.75 28.43 -24.40
CA GLN A 113 -14.97 28.33 -25.63
C GLN A 113 -14.18 27.03 -25.86
N GLN A 114 -14.31 26.55 -27.10
CA GLN A 114 -13.71 25.35 -27.67
C GLN A 114 -12.19 25.58 -27.83
N ARG A 115 -11.49 25.56 -26.69
CA ARG A 115 -10.07 25.88 -26.58
C ARG A 115 -9.25 24.59 -26.57
N ASN A 116 -8.15 24.58 -27.30
CA ASN A 116 -7.10 23.58 -27.10
C ASN A 116 -6.41 23.88 -25.77
N ILE A 117 -6.32 22.87 -24.91
CA ILE A 117 -5.71 22.96 -23.58
C ILE A 117 -4.34 22.30 -23.67
N ARG A 118 -3.34 22.92 -23.04
CA ARG A 118 -2.02 22.30 -22.90
C ARG A 118 -2.01 21.34 -21.71
N LEU A 119 -1.52 20.14 -21.95
CA LEU A 119 -1.43 19.06 -20.97
C LEU A 119 0.04 18.69 -20.75
N ARG A 120 0.36 18.32 -19.51
CA ARG A 120 1.69 17.80 -19.12
C ARG A 120 1.95 16.36 -19.58
N VAL A 121 0.90 15.65 -19.99
CA VAL A 121 0.91 14.27 -20.53
C VAL A 121 -0.15 14.10 -21.60
N SER A 122 -0.01 13.07 -22.44
CA SER A 122 -1.03 12.75 -23.44
C SER A 122 -2.27 12.17 -22.79
N LEU A 123 -3.44 12.24 -23.46
CA LEU A 123 -4.65 11.59 -22.95
C LEU A 123 -4.46 10.07 -22.79
N GLU A 124 -3.71 9.42 -23.68
CA GLU A 124 -3.41 7.99 -23.58
C GLU A 124 -2.59 7.64 -22.33
N GLU A 125 -1.55 8.42 -22.03
CA GLU A 125 -0.78 8.25 -20.80
C GLU A 125 -1.65 8.54 -19.57
N LEU A 126 -2.51 9.56 -19.64
CA LEU A 126 -3.44 9.89 -18.57
C LEU A 126 -4.45 8.76 -18.28
N TYR A 127 -4.94 8.06 -19.31
CA TYR A 127 -5.72 6.82 -19.16
C TYR A 127 -4.93 5.75 -18.39
N LYS A 128 -3.67 5.52 -18.74
CA LYS A 128 -2.80 4.52 -18.08
C LYS A 128 -2.54 4.88 -16.62
N LEU A 129 -2.19 6.15 -16.35
CA LEU A 129 -1.95 6.65 -15.00
C LEU A 129 -3.19 6.50 -14.10
N TRP A 130 -4.39 6.79 -14.62
CA TRP A 130 -5.61 6.65 -13.83
C TRP A 130 -5.97 5.19 -13.57
N LYS A 131 -5.87 4.32 -14.59
CA LYS A 131 -6.08 2.88 -14.40
C LYS A 131 -5.13 2.30 -13.36
N GLN A 132 -3.83 2.60 -13.48
CA GLN A 132 -2.82 2.13 -12.54
C GLN A 132 -3.13 2.61 -11.12
N ARG A 133 -3.50 3.89 -10.92
CA ARG A 133 -3.88 4.41 -9.59
C ARG A 133 -5.10 3.70 -9.02
N ILE A 134 -6.10 3.42 -9.85
CA ILE A 134 -7.30 2.68 -9.43
C ILE A 134 -6.93 1.24 -9.07
N GLU A 135 -6.15 0.55 -9.90
CA GLU A 135 -5.68 -0.82 -9.66
C GLU A 135 -4.83 -0.91 -8.39
N GLU A 136 -3.82 -0.05 -8.22
CA GLU A 136 -2.96 0.01 -7.02
C GLU A 136 -3.79 0.25 -5.74
N LYS A 137 -4.82 1.09 -5.80
CA LYS A 137 -5.73 1.34 -4.66
C LYS A 137 -6.79 0.28 -4.45
N THR A 138 -6.94 -0.61 -5.43
CA THR A 138 -7.82 -1.77 -5.36
C THR A 138 -7.06 -3.02 -4.84
N ILE A 139 -5.72 -3.00 -4.73
CA ILE A 139 -4.91 -4.21 -4.42
C ILE A 139 -4.56 -4.39 -2.93
N SER A 140 -4.57 -5.67 -2.53
CA SER A 140 -4.09 -6.34 -1.30
C SER A 140 -4.99 -6.32 -0.06
N VAL A 141 -5.11 -5.20 0.68
CA VAL A 141 -5.83 -5.20 1.98
C VAL A 141 -7.33 -5.48 1.80
N TYR A 142 -7.90 -5.10 0.66
CA TYR A 142 -9.32 -5.31 0.36
C TYR A 142 -9.69 -6.76 0.05
N TYR A 143 -8.75 -7.59 -0.40
CA TYR A 143 -9.05 -8.98 -0.82
C TYR A 143 -8.87 -10.00 0.30
N ASN A 144 -8.17 -9.65 1.38
CA ASN A 144 -8.07 -10.50 2.55
C ASN A 144 -8.97 -9.95 3.66
N GLN A 145 -10.21 -10.45 3.73
CA GLN A 145 -11.19 -10.09 4.77
C GLN A 145 -10.58 -10.18 6.18
N GLY A 146 -9.71 -11.18 6.42
CA GLY A 146 -9.04 -11.36 7.68
C GLY A 146 -8.11 -10.19 8.07
N LEU A 147 -7.47 -9.54 7.09
CA LEU A 147 -6.68 -8.34 7.33
C LEU A 147 -7.56 -7.10 7.48
N ARG A 148 -8.58 -6.97 6.65
CA ARG A 148 -9.46 -5.79 6.63
C ARG A 148 -10.32 -5.63 7.89
N GLU A 149 -10.90 -6.71 8.36
CA GLU A 149 -11.76 -6.72 9.56
C GLU A 149 -10.94 -6.97 10.85
N GLY A 150 -9.63 -7.10 10.69
CA GLY A 150 -8.72 -7.50 11.73
C GLY A 150 -8.38 -6.40 12.73
N LEU A 151 -7.81 -6.83 13.85
CA LEU A 151 -7.17 -5.95 14.82
C LEU A 151 -5.71 -5.74 14.41
N TRP A 152 -5.33 -4.49 14.20
CA TRP A 152 -3.97 -4.07 13.88
C TRP A 152 -3.27 -3.45 15.08
N ALA A 153 -1.94 -3.44 15.07
CA ALA A 153 -1.12 -2.70 16.03
C ALA A 153 -0.09 -1.82 15.32
N ASP A 154 0.03 -0.58 15.78
CA ASP A 154 1.14 0.33 15.49
C ASP A 154 2.07 0.37 16.71
N MET A 155 3.29 -0.14 16.54
CA MET A 155 4.29 -0.28 17.61
C MET A 155 5.30 0.87 17.52
N GLY A 156 5.31 1.76 18.51
CA GLY A 156 6.12 2.99 18.48
C GLY A 156 5.44 4.08 17.66
N THR A 157 4.19 4.38 18.00
CA THR A 157 3.28 5.19 17.17
C THR A 157 3.72 6.65 17.03
N GLY A 158 4.44 7.21 18.00
CA GLY A 158 4.90 8.59 18.02
C GLY A 158 3.73 9.56 17.88
N THR A 159 3.73 10.31 16.78
CA THR A 159 2.64 11.25 16.43
C THR A 159 1.32 10.57 16.06
N GLY A 160 1.30 9.25 15.89
CA GLY A 160 0.13 8.49 15.44
C GLY A 160 -0.05 8.43 13.93
N ALA A 161 0.91 8.93 13.14
CA ALA A 161 0.76 9.05 11.68
C ALA A 161 0.43 7.72 10.99
N ILE A 162 1.12 6.63 11.36
CA ILE A 162 0.88 5.30 10.81
C ILE A 162 -0.47 4.77 11.29
N ALA A 163 -0.75 4.83 12.60
CA ALA A 163 -2.03 4.41 13.16
C ALA A 163 -3.24 5.11 12.50
N ILE A 164 -3.17 6.43 12.30
CA ILE A 164 -4.21 7.21 11.62
C ILE A 164 -4.34 6.75 10.16
N GLY A 165 -3.24 6.60 9.44
CA GLY A 165 -3.24 6.16 8.04
C GLY A 165 -3.90 4.79 7.87
N ILE A 166 -3.54 3.81 8.70
CA ILE A 166 -4.17 2.49 8.70
C ILE A 166 -5.64 2.58 9.13
N GLY A 167 -5.98 3.35 10.16
CA GLY A 167 -7.37 3.56 10.58
C GLY A 167 -8.26 4.12 9.46
N MET A 168 -7.73 5.03 8.64
CA MET A 168 -8.43 5.54 7.45
C MET A 168 -8.66 4.49 6.36
N ILE A 169 -7.76 3.50 6.25
CA ILE A 169 -7.89 2.37 5.33
C ILE A 169 -8.92 1.36 5.87
N LEU A 170 -8.84 1.01 7.16
CA LEU A 170 -9.72 0.01 7.79
C LEU A 170 -11.15 0.51 8.00
N ARG A 171 -11.35 1.80 8.21
CA ARG A 171 -12.65 2.45 8.46
C ARG A 171 -13.43 1.76 9.59
N SER A 172 -14.67 1.37 9.34
CA SER A 172 -15.55 0.71 10.30
C SER A 172 -15.38 -0.82 10.35
N TYR A 173 -14.52 -1.40 9.51
CA TYR A 173 -14.37 -2.85 9.40
C TYR A 173 -13.34 -3.39 10.39
N GLY A 174 -12.19 -2.73 10.47
CA GLY A 174 -11.08 -3.12 11.33
C GLY A 174 -10.86 -2.14 12.47
N ARG A 175 -9.90 -2.46 13.33
CA ARG A 175 -9.44 -1.57 14.41
C ARG A 175 -7.93 -1.56 14.44
N ILE A 176 -7.37 -0.46 14.93
CA ILE A 176 -5.93 -0.36 15.18
C ILE A 176 -5.69 0.10 16.61
N ILE A 177 -4.72 -0.54 17.26
CA ILE A 177 -4.20 -0.15 18.56
C ILE A 177 -2.87 0.56 18.31
N ALA A 178 -2.73 1.78 18.81
CA ALA A 178 -1.49 2.52 18.76
C ALA A 178 -0.80 2.42 20.12
N THR A 179 0.47 2.03 20.13
CA THR A 179 1.27 1.93 21.36
C THR A 179 2.55 2.74 21.21
N ASP A 180 3.00 3.35 22.31
CA ASP A 180 4.29 4.04 22.36
C ASP A 180 5.05 3.63 23.62
N LEU A 181 6.36 3.84 23.59
CA LEU A 181 7.23 3.65 24.74
C LEU A 181 7.00 4.81 25.72
N SER A 182 6.60 4.50 26.94
CA SER A 182 6.94 5.39 28.06
C SER A 182 8.47 5.43 28.19
N PRO A 183 9.10 6.56 28.54
CA PRO A 183 10.56 6.63 28.71
C PRO A 183 11.09 5.49 29.58
N GLY A 184 11.96 4.64 29.02
CA GLY A 184 12.70 3.61 29.77
C GLY A 184 12.15 2.17 29.76
N SER A 185 11.20 1.79 28.91
CA SER A 185 10.80 0.36 28.85
C SER A 185 10.22 -0.04 27.49
N TRP A 186 10.78 -1.11 26.91
CA TRP A 186 10.30 -1.90 25.76
C TRP A 186 8.92 -2.57 25.98
N ARG A 187 8.11 -2.01 26.89
CA ARG A 187 6.82 -2.51 27.35
C ARG A 187 5.69 -2.38 26.35
N GLY A 188 5.91 -1.85 25.15
CA GLY A 188 4.92 -1.85 24.06
C GLY A 188 4.42 -3.26 23.78
N PHE A 189 5.33 -4.25 23.74
CA PHE A 189 4.97 -5.66 23.62
C PHE A 189 4.31 -6.23 24.87
N GLN A 190 4.73 -5.88 26.10
CA GLN A 190 4.05 -6.37 27.32
C GLN A 190 2.61 -5.88 27.43
N CYS A 191 2.33 -4.64 27.03
CA CYS A 191 0.98 -4.09 27.01
C CYS A 191 0.13 -4.72 25.89
N ALA A 192 0.74 -5.00 24.73
CA ALA A 192 0.08 -5.65 23.60
C ALA A 192 -0.15 -7.17 23.82
N GLU A 193 0.83 -7.89 24.37
CA GLU A 193 0.79 -9.33 24.69
C GLU A 193 -0.33 -9.63 25.69
N ALA A 194 -0.52 -8.77 26.70
CA ALA A 194 -1.58 -8.96 27.70
C ALA A 194 -2.98 -9.06 27.10
N TRP A 195 -3.23 -8.49 25.90
CA TRP A 195 -4.57 -8.46 25.28
C TRP A 195 -4.66 -9.14 23.90
N SER A 196 -3.53 -9.49 23.27
CA SER A 196 -3.51 -9.68 21.80
C SER A 196 -2.71 -10.87 21.27
N THR A 197 -2.15 -11.76 22.11
CA THR A 197 -1.40 -12.95 21.65
C THR A 197 -2.20 -13.76 20.63
N GLY A 198 -1.62 -13.99 19.44
CA GLY A 198 -2.23 -14.72 18.33
C GLY A 198 -3.50 -14.12 17.72
N LYS A 199 -3.81 -12.84 17.98
CA LYS A 199 -5.07 -12.20 17.56
C LYS A 199 -4.88 -11.09 16.54
N LEU A 200 -3.68 -10.52 16.44
CA LEU A 200 -3.44 -9.38 15.55
C LEU A 200 -3.46 -9.85 14.10
N ALA A 201 -4.24 -9.15 13.28
CA ALA A 201 -4.23 -9.33 11.84
C ALA A 201 -3.07 -8.60 11.18
N GLY A 202 -2.56 -7.53 11.79
CA GLY A 202 -1.38 -6.86 11.27
C GLY A 202 -0.61 -6.10 12.34
N ILE A 203 0.70 -6.01 12.15
CA ILE A 203 1.61 -5.19 12.96
C ILE A 203 2.39 -4.30 12.00
N VAL A 204 2.40 -3.00 12.31
CA VAL A 204 3.19 -1.99 11.63
C VAL A 204 4.07 -1.26 12.65
N SER A 205 5.26 -0.82 12.24
CA SER A 205 6.16 -0.11 13.14
C SER A 205 7.17 0.74 12.37
N ASN A 206 7.50 1.91 12.93
CA ASN A 206 8.69 2.66 12.58
C ASN A 206 9.59 2.75 13.82
N PRO A 207 10.34 1.68 14.15
CA PRO A 207 11.10 1.62 15.40
C PRO A 207 12.42 2.39 15.30
N PRO A 208 13.08 2.69 16.43
CA PRO A 208 14.45 3.21 16.43
C PRO A 208 15.40 2.23 15.72
N TYR A 209 16.09 2.71 14.69
CA TYR A 209 16.95 1.86 13.84
C TYR A 209 18.33 2.46 13.54
N ILE A 210 18.67 3.61 14.13
CA ILE A 210 19.94 4.30 13.88
C ILE A 210 21.01 3.78 14.85
N PRO A 211 22.20 3.37 14.37
CA PRO A 211 23.33 3.05 15.23
C PRO A 211 23.67 4.20 16.18
N SER A 212 23.92 3.88 17.45
CA SER A 212 24.12 4.90 18.50
C SER A 212 25.27 5.88 18.19
N ASP A 213 26.31 5.42 17.51
CA ASP A 213 27.48 6.21 17.10
C ASP A 213 27.21 7.14 15.90
N HIS A 214 26.15 6.89 15.13
CA HIS A 214 25.73 7.71 14.00
C HIS A 214 24.81 8.87 14.41
N ILE A 215 24.22 8.83 15.62
CA ILE A 215 23.22 9.82 16.06
C ILE A 215 23.78 11.25 16.08
N SER A 216 25.02 11.43 16.52
CA SER A 216 25.66 12.75 16.59
C SER A 216 25.93 13.37 15.21
N GLY A 217 25.97 12.54 14.17
CA GLY A 217 26.17 12.94 12.77
C GLY A 217 24.88 13.18 11.99
N LEU A 218 23.70 13.10 12.63
CA LEU A 218 22.43 13.33 11.97
C LEU A 218 22.26 14.78 11.54
N GLN A 219 21.48 14.99 10.48
CA GLN A 219 21.09 16.31 10.03
C GLN A 219 20.45 17.10 11.19
N ALA A 220 20.71 18.40 11.24
CA ALA A 220 20.30 19.25 12.36
C ALA A 220 18.78 19.23 12.59
N GLU A 221 18.01 19.04 11.53
CA GLU A 221 16.56 18.91 11.56
C GLU A 221 16.14 17.66 12.36
N VAL A 222 16.76 16.51 12.10
CA VAL A 222 16.46 15.26 12.81
C VAL A 222 16.96 15.32 14.26
N GLY A 223 18.23 15.69 14.46
CA GLY A 223 18.86 15.69 15.79
C GLY A 223 18.29 16.72 16.76
N ARG A 224 17.59 17.77 16.28
CA ARG A 224 16.96 18.81 17.13
C ARG A 224 15.48 18.59 17.40
N HIS A 225 14.77 17.87 16.54
CA HIS A 225 13.31 17.73 16.64
C HIS A 225 12.87 16.35 17.13
N GLU A 226 13.66 15.30 16.86
CA GLU A 226 13.33 13.94 17.29
C GLU A 226 14.04 13.60 18.62
N PRO A 227 13.32 13.04 19.62
CA PRO A 227 13.95 12.62 20.86
C PRO A 227 14.92 11.46 20.59
N LYS A 228 16.07 11.44 21.27
CA LYS A 228 17.10 10.39 21.07
C LYS A 228 16.54 8.98 21.17
N MET A 229 15.57 8.73 22.06
CA MET A 229 14.93 7.43 22.23
C MET A 229 14.13 6.96 21.01
N ALA A 230 13.66 7.87 20.15
CA ALA A 230 12.98 7.52 18.90
C ALA A 230 13.97 7.20 17.76
N LEU A 231 15.26 7.50 17.96
CA LEU A 231 16.30 7.35 16.94
C LEU A 231 17.24 6.17 17.23
N ASP A 232 17.65 6.02 18.49
CA ASP A 232 18.71 5.11 18.93
C ASP A 232 18.27 3.64 18.92
N GLY A 233 18.63 2.91 17.86
CA GLY A 233 18.41 1.47 17.75
C GLY A 233 19.51 0.61 18.40
N GLY A 234 20.36 1.23 19.24
CA GLY A 234 21.51 0.60 19.88
C GLY A 234 22.76 0.54 19.00
N VAL A 235 23.76 -0.23 19.44
CA VAL A 235 25.12 -0.24 18.85
C VAL A 235 25.13 -0.39 17.33
N ASN A 236 24.29 -1.27 16.79
CA ASN A 236 24.19 -1.52 15.35
C ASN A 236 22.84 -1.06 14.74
N GLY A 237 21.99 -0.37 15.50
CA GLY A 237 20.65 0.01 15.06
C GLY A 237 19.65 -1.16 14.94
N MET A 238 19.96 -2.32 15.52
CA MET A 238 19.24 -3.58 15.29
C MET A 238 18.37 -4.05 16.47
N ASN A 239 18.50 -3.43 17.64
CA ASN A 239 17.95 -4.00 18.87
C ASN A 239 16.42 -4.13 18.80
N ASP A 240 15.73 -3.02 18.49
CA ASP A 240 14.26 -2.99 18.42
C ASP A 240 13.74 -3.75 17.21
N LEU A 241 14.45 -3.73 16.08
CA LEU A 241 14.11 -4.50 14.88
C LEU A 241 14.09 -6.00 15.14
N LEU A 242 15.14 -6.52 15.78
CA LEU A 242 15.21 -7.95 16.13
C LEU A 242 14.18 -8.32 17.20
N HIS A 243 13.90 -7.40 18.14
CA HIS A 243 12.85 -7.60 19.13
C HIS A 243 11.47 -7.68 18.48
N LEU A 244 11.19 -6.78 17.53
CA LEU A 244 9.95 -6.76 16.75
C LEU A 244 9.78 -8.05 15.95
N CYS A 245 10.79 -8.53 15.24
CA CYS A 245 10.72 -9.79 14.51
C CYS A 245 10.38 -10.99 15.43
N LYS A 246 10.94 -11.03 16.65
CA LYS A 246 10.67 -12.09 17.62
C LYS A 246 9.26 -11.99 18.23
N GLY A 247 8.85 -10.79 18.64
CA GLY A 247 7.57 -10.55 19.29
C GLY A 247 6.38 -10.60 18.34
N ALA A 248 6.55 -10.18 17.08
CA ALA A 248 5.47 -10.19 16.09
C ALA A 248 4.91 -11.61 15.86
N ALA A 249 5.78 -12.62 15.91
CA ALA A 249 5.41 -14.03 15.76
C ALA A 249 4.37 -14.49 16.80
N SER A 250 4.48 -14.06 18.06
CA SER A 250 3.56 -14.48 19.12
C SER A 250 2.23 -13.74 19.08
N MET A 251 2.19 -12.55 18.48
CA MET A 251 1.02 -11.68 18.50
C MET A 251 0.16 -11.78 17.23
N LEU A 252 0.78 -12.07 16.08
CA LEU A 252 0.06 -12.24 14.83
C LEU A 252 -0.74 -13.55 14.82
N LYS A 253 -1.95 -13.49 14.26
CA LYS A 253 -2.69 -14.69 13.87
C LYS A 253 -2.08 -15.31 12.60
N PRO A 254 -2.33 -16.59 12.29
CA PRO A 254 -1.98 -17.16 10.99
C PRO A 254 -2.51 -16.33 9.82
N GLY A 255 -1.65 -16.07 8.84
CA GLY A 255 -1.90 -15.15 7.72
C GLY A 255 -1.85 -13.66 8.09
N GLY A 256 -1.44 -13.31 9.32
CA GLY A 256 -1.29 -11.93 9.77
C GLY A 256 -0.10 -11.23 9.14
N PHE A 257 -0.21 -9.92 8.91
CA PHE A 257 0.79 -9.13 8.18
C PHE A 257 1.77 -8.42 9.13
N LEU A 258 3.05 -8.39 8.77
CA LEU A 258 4.09 -7.61 9.45
C LEU A 258 4.73 -6.65 8.45
N ALA A 259 4.88 -5.39 8.83
CA ALA A 259 5.70 -4.42 8.11
C ALA A 259 6.43 -3.48 9.06
N PHE A 260 7.69 -3.16 8.77
CA PHE A 260 8.41 -2.16 9.54
C PHE A 260 9.49 -1.45 8.75
N GLU A 261 9.79 -0.22 9.16
CA GLU A 261 10.86 0.61 8.58
C GLU A 261 12.24 0.23 9.13
N THR A 262 13.27 0.46 8.32
CA THR A 262 14.68 0.19 8.60
C THR A 262 15.58 1.29 8.02
N ASN A 263 16.83 1.29 8.43
CA ASN A 263 17.89 2.18 7.97
C ASN A 263 18.59 1.69 6.69
N GLY A 264 17.82 1.46 5.62
CA GLY A 264 18.35 1.19 4.29
C GLY A 264 18.69 -0.27 3.98
N GLU A 265 19.18 -0.49 2.76
CA GLU A 265 19.24 -1.82 2.13
C GLU A 265 20.07 -2.85 2.89
N LYS A 266 21.21 -2.45 3.46
CA LYS A 266 22.07 -3.37 4.21
C LYS A 266 21.34 -3.92 5.44
N GLN A 267 20.57 -3.07 6.13
CA GLN A 267 19.82 -3.47 7.31
C GLN A 267 18.62 -4.33 6.94
N CYS A 268 17.87 -3.96 5.90
CA CYS A 268 16.79 -4.80 5.35
C CYS A 268 17.29 -6.22 5.03
N LYS A 269 18.37 -6.35 4.26
CA LYS A 269 18.89 -7.67 3.83
C LYS A 269 19.23 -8.55 5.03
N HIS A 270 19.90 -7.97 6.03
CA HIS A 270 20.24 -8.71 7.24
C HIS A 270 19.01 -9.18 8.02
N LEU A 271 17.95 -8.35 8.08
CA LEU A 271 16.70 -8.73 8.76
C LEU A 271 15.92 -9.80 8.00
N VAL A 272 15.89 -9.75 6.68
CA VAL A 272 15.28 -10.80 5.86
C VAL A 272 16.01 -12.11 6.06
N GLU A 273 17.34 -12.12 5.96
CA GLU A 273 18.16 -13.32 6.21
C GLU A 273 17.94 -13.87 7.63
N TYR A 274 17.87 -12.99 8.63
CA TYR A 274 17.53 -13.35 10.00
C TYR A 274 16.14 -13.99 10.11
N MET A 275 15.12 -13.39 9.51
CA MET A 275 13.74 -13.92 9.54
C MET A 275 13.62 -15.25 8.80
N GLU A 276 14.32 -15.42 7.67
CA GLU A 276 14.32 -16.68 6.92
C GLU A 276 15.09 -17.78 7.64
N THR A 277 16.20 -17.46 8.30
CA THR A 277 17.06 -18.46 8.97
C THR A 277 16.55 -18.81 10.36
N ASN A 278 16.28 -17.81 11.19
CA ASN A 278 15.95 -17.99 12.61
C ASN A 278 14.44 -18.09 12.85
N ALA A 279 13.63 -17.59 11.91
CA ALA A 279 12.17 -17.65 11.96
C ALA A 279 11.58 -18.34 10.71
N GLY A 280 12.37 -19.13 9.97
CA GLY A 280 12.00 -19.76 8.70
C GLY A 280 10.78 -20.69 8.73
N GLY A 281 10.32 -21.08 9.92
CA GLY A 281 9.06 -21.81 10.13
C GLY A 281 7.85 -20.95 10.49
N ILE A 282 8.05 -19.67 10.81
CA ILE A 282 7.06 -18.77 11.43
C ILE A 282 6.53 -17.76 10.41
N PHE A 283 7.41 -17.22 9.56
CA PHE A 283 7.03 -16.25 8.54
C PHE A 283 7.17 -16.80 7.11
N CYS A 284 6.33 -16.33 6.21
CA CYS A 284 6.41 -16.53 4.75
C CYS A 284 6.35 -15.19 4.02
N ASP A 285 6.71 -15.21 2.73
CA ASP A 285 6.71 -14.04 1.84
C ASP A 285 7.46 -12.85 2.44
N VAL A 286 8.65 -13.12 2.96
CA VAL A 286 9.54 -12.10 3.55
C VAL A 286 10.16 -11.29 2.40
N ASN A 287 9.84 -10.01 2.31
CA ASN A 287 10.21 -9.16 1.18
C ASN A 287 10.86 -7.84 1.63
N LEU A 288 11.82 -7.37 0.83
CA LEU A 288 12.32 -6.00 0.90
C LEU A 288 11.47 -5.10 0.01
N VAL A 289 11.03 -3.96 0.54
CA VAL A 289 10.22 -3.00 -0.20
C VAL A 289 10.95 -1.65 -0.27
N PRO A 290 11.16 -1.09 -1.48
CA PRO A 290 11.78 0.21 -1.65
C PRO A 290 10.81 1.36 -1.34
N ASP A 291 11.37 2.47 -0.88
CA ASP A 291 10.69 3.75 -0.82
C ASP A 291 10.51 4.38 -2.21
N PHE A 292 9.96 5.59 -2.27
CA PHE A 292 9.77 6.32 -3.53
C PHE A 292 11.07 6.76 -4.20
N ALA A 293 12.19 6.82 -3.48
CA ALA A 293 13.52 7.10 -4.00
C ALA A 293 14.22 5.83 -4.54
N GLY A 294 13.59 4.65 -4.38
CA GLY A 294 14.14 3.37 -4.81
C GLY A 294 15.08 2.74 -3.80
N VAL A 295 15.18 3.27 -2.58
CA VAL A 295 16.01 2.72 -1.51
C VAL A 295 15.18 1.70 -0.73
N HIS A 296 15.70 0.48 -0.56
CA HIS A 296 15.06 -0.52 0.30
C HIS A 296 14.96 0.00 1.73
N ARG A 297 13.72 0.18 2.20
CA ARG A 297 13.44 0.88 3.45
C ARG A 297 12.58 0.05 4.38
N PHE A 298 11.75 -0.83 3.83
CA PHE A 298 10.81 -1.62 4.60
C PHE A 298 11.07 -3.11 4.43
N VAL A 299 10.80 -3.86 5.49
CA VAL A 299 10.66 -5.31 5.46
C VAL A 299 9.19 -5.64 5.65
N THR A 300 8.68 -6.60 4.88
CA THR A 300 7.31 -7.10 5.01
C THR A 300 7.30 -8.62 5.08
N ALA A 301 6.34 -9.21 5.78
CA ALA A 301 6.18 -10.66 5.89
C ALA A 301 4.74 -11.02 6.28
N PHE A 302 4.38 -12.30 6.11
CA PHE A 302 3.15 -12.87 6.64
C PHE A 302 3.46 -13.97 7.65
N HIS A 303 2.69 -14.03 8.74
CA HIS A 303 2.74 -15.13 9.69
C HIS A 303 2.14 -16.38 9.03
N LYS A 304 2.81 -17.53 9.17
CA LYS A 304 2.35 -18.82 8.64
C LYS A 304 1.12 -19.35 9.39
#